data_AF-A0A558FGY2-F1
#
_entry.id   AF-A0A558FGY2-F1
#
_cell.length_a   1.000
_cell.length_b   1.000
_cell.length_c   1.000
_cell.angle_alpha   90.00
_cell.angle_beta   90.00
_cell.angle_gamma   90.00
#
_symmetry.space_group_name_H-M   'P 1'
#
loop_
_entity.id
_entity.type
_entity.pdbx_description
1 polymer ?
#
loop_
_entity_poly.entity_id
_entity_poly.type
_entity_poly.pdbx_seq_one_letter_code
_entity_poly.pdbx_strand_id
1 'polypeptide(L)'
;MVLLREPLSDRGTAVRIVVDDAADSYRVEYTPLSGGVVTDEWAVFGGSVGYDASVFSTDAAARAFVERVRTTSHDDVLAELAVDTE
;
A
#
# COMPACT_ATOMS: atom_id res chain seq x y z
N MET A 1 1.66 4.25 14.37
CA MET A 1 1.11 5.59 14.08
C MET A 1 0.80 5.71 12.59
N VAL A 2 -0.24 6.43 12.14
CA VAL A 2 -0.48 6.65 10.69
C VAL A 2 0.19 7.96 10.28
N LEU A 3 1.08 7.90 9.29
CA LEU A 3 1.80 9.06 8.76
C LEU A 3 1.08 9.72 7.60
N LEU A 4 0.44 8.91 6.76
CA LEU A 4 -0.25 9.35 5.56
C LEU A 4 -1.47 8.46 5.35
N ARG A 5 -2.58 9.05 4.94
CA ARG A 5 -3.78 8.35 4.50
C ARG A 5 -4.33 9.14 3.31
N GLU A 6 -4.46 8.47 2.18
CA GLU A 6 -4.97 9.09 0.98
C GLU A 6 -5.94 8.17 0.23
N PRO A 7 -7.17 8.62 -0.04
CA PRO A 7 -8.05 7.95 -0.98
C PRO A 7 -7.64 8.28 -2.42
N LEU A 8 -7.31 7.25 -3.19
CA LEU A 8 -7.11 7.31 -4.63
C LEU A 8 -8.44 6.98 -5.33
N SER A 9 -9.39 7.92 -5.28
CA SER A 9 -10.74 7.72 -5.83
C SER A 9 -10.74 7.36 -7.31
N ASP A 10 -9.79 7.90 -8.09
CA ASP A 10 -9.57 7.58 -9.50
C ASP A 10 -9.23 6.09 -9.72
N ARG A 11 -8.58 5.48 -8.73
CA ARG A 11 -8.15 4.08 -8.74
C ARG A 11 -9.12 3.14 -8.02
N GLY A 12 -10.13 3.67 -7.33
CA GLY A 12 -11.01 2.87 -6.48
C GLY A 12 -10.29 2.21 -5.30
N THR A 13 -9.19 2.78 -4.82
CA THR A 13 -8.43 2.26 -3.66
C THR A 13 -8.00 3.41 -2.75
N ALA A 14 -7.71 3.15 -1.49
CA ALA A 14 -7.04 4.09 -0.60
C ALA A 14 -5.73 3.49 -0.13
N VAL A 15 -4.74 4.34 0.10
CA VAL A 15 -3.41 3.97 0.56
C VAL A 15 -3.07 4.70 1.85
N ARG A 16 -2.33 4.05 2.74
CA ARG A 16 -1.84 4.67 3.96
C ARG A 16 -0.43 4.19 4.31
N ILE A 17 0.32 5.06 4.97
CA ILE A 17 1.63 4.73 5.55
C ILE A 17 1.44 4.60 7.06
N VAL A 18 1.78 3.44 7.59
CA VAL A 18 1.76 3.14 9.02
C VAL A 18 3.19 3.01 9.52
N VAL A 19 3.54 3.81 10.52
CA VAL A 19 4.77 3.67 11.30
C VAL A 19 4.57 2.58 12.33
N ASP A 20 5.40 1.55 12.24
CA ASP A 20 5.61 0.57 13.28
C ASP A 20 6.78 1.03 14.15
N ASP A 21 6.45 1.55 15.33
CA ASP A 21 7.43 2.08 16.29
C ASP A 21 8.27 0.95 16.93
N ALA A 22 7.70 -0.26 17.02
CA ALA A 22 8.39 -1.40 17.60
C ALA A 22 9.49 -1.96 16.67
N ALA A 23 9.25 -1.93 15.36
CA ALA A 23 10.18 -2.36 14.34
C ALA A 23 10.99 -1.22 13.70
N ASP A 24 10.78 0.04 14.13
CA ASP A 24 11.34 1.25 13.52
C ASP A 24 11.18 1.26 11.98
N SER A 25 9.95 0.95 11.53
CA SER A 25 9.67 0.72 10.12
C SER A 25 8.36 1.36 9.65
N TYR A 26 8.22 1.48 8.34
CA TYR A 26 7.15 2.19 7.65
C TYR A 26 6.46 1.22 6.70
N ARG A 27 5.24 0.83 7.01
CA ARG A 27 4.44 -0.12 6.25
C ARG A 27 3.43 0.61 5.38
N VAL A 28 3.39 0.29 4.09
CA VAL A 28 2.39 0.83 3.18
C VAL A 28 1.25 -0.18 3.05
N GLU A 29 0.05 0.28 3.39
CA GLU A 29 -1.17 -0.50 3.34
C GLU A 29 -2.14 0.10 2.33
N TYR A 30 -3.01 -0.74 1.79
CA TYR A 30 -4.12 -0.35 0.92
C TYR A 30 -5.44 -0.93 1.37
N THR A 31 -6.50 -0.29 0.90
CA THR A 31 -7.84 -0.84 0.97
C THR A 31 -8.62 -0.49 -0.28
N PRO A 32 -9.36 -1.44 -0.88
CA PRO A 32 -10.29 -1.11 -1.95
C PRO A 32 -11.38 -0.14 -1.43
N LEU A 33 -11.78 0.79 -2.29
CA LEU A 33 -12.90 1.68 -2.04
C LEU A 33 -14.18 1.00 -2.51
N SER A 34 -14.97 0.47 -1.57
CA SER A 34 -16.32 0.00 -1.90
C SER A 34 -17.26 1.20 -2.07
N GLY A 35 -17.54 1.57 -3.32
CA GLY A 35 -18.42 2.69 -3.63
C GLY A 35 -17.84 4.07 -3.27
N GLY A 36 -16.51 4.21 -3.29
CA GLY A 36 -15.82 5.47 -2.94
C GLY A 36 -15.59 5.67 -1.44
N VAL A 37 -15.99 4.70 -0.60
CA VAL A 37 -15.80 4.75 0.85
C VAL A 37 -14.55 3.95 1.23
N VAL A 38 -13.68 4.57 2.03
CA VAL A 38 -12.52 3.92 2.64
C VAL A 38 -13.02 2.98 3.74
N THR A 39 -12.73 1.70 3.62
CA THR A 39 -13.06 0.71 4.66
C THR A 39 -12.04 0.68 5.79
N ASP A 40 -12.42 0.11 6.92
CA ASP A 40 -11.54 -0.08 8.08
C ASP A 40 -10.61 -1.29 7.95
N GLU A 41 -10.83 -2.15 6.95
CA GLU A 41 -9.96 -3.26 6.63
C GLU A 41 -8.83 -2.78 5.72
N TRP A 42 -7.57 -3.03 6.10
CA TRP A 42 -6.41 -2.63 5.33
C TRP A 42 -5.47 -3.82 5.15
N ALA A 43 -4.98 -4.01 3.93
CA ALA A 43 -4.02 -5.02 3.56
C ALA A 43 -2.66 -4.39 3.27
N VAL A 44 -1.56 -5.14 3.47
CA VAL A 44 -0.22 -4.66 3.10
C VAL A 44 -0.04 -4.81 1.61
N PHE A 45 0.55 -3.81 0.97
CA PHE A 45 1.08 -4.02 -0.37
C PHE A 45 2.17 -5.11 -0.33
N GLY A 46 2.01 -6.14 -1.17
CA GLY A 46 2.98 -7.24 -1.27
C GLY A 46 3.06 -8.13 -0.02
N GLY A 47 2.04 -8.11 0.85
CA GLY A 47 2.00 -8.96 2.05
C GLY A 47 1.59 -10.42 1.84
N SER A 48 1.62 -10.91 0.60
CA SER A 48 1.37 -12.32 0.28
C SER A 48 2.59 -13.18 0.61
N VAL A 49 2.36 -14.44 0.96
CA VAL A 49 3.40 -15.41 1.36
C VAL A 49 4.49 -15.48 0.30
N GLY A 50 5.70 -15.01 0.62
CA GLY A 50 6.87 -15.08 -0.27
C GLY A 50 7.45 -13.72 -0.71
N TYR A 51 6.73 -12.61 -0.50
CA TYR A 51 7.21 -11.27 -0.80
C TYR A 51 7.63 -10.51 0.47
N ASP A 52 8.69 -9.71 0.36
CA ASP A 52 8.99 -8.68 1.34
C ASP A 52 7.80 -7.70 1.36
N ALA A 53 7.01 -7.78 2.43
CA ALA A 53 5.93 -6.84 2.71
C ALA A 53 6.45 -5.41 2.46
N SER A 54 5.62 -4.51 1.92
CA SER A 54 5.98 -3.09 1.65
C SER A 54 6.27 -2.31 2.95
N VAL A 55 7.34 -2.71 3.60
CA VAL A 55 7.85 -2.31 4.90
C VAL A 55 9.23 -1.74 4.63
N PHE A 56 9.34 -0.45 4.87
CA PHE A 56 10.52 0.33 4.57
C PHE A 56 11.16 0.78 5.88
N SER A 57 12.48 0.87 5.91
CA SER A 57 13.19 1.41 7.09
C SER A 57 13.13 2.94 7.17
N THR A 58 12.58 3.62 6.14
CA THR A 58 12.53 5.09 6.09
C THR A 58 11.21 5.60 5.51
N ASP A 59 10.76 6.74 6.03
CA ASP A 59 9.60 7.50 5.51
C ASP A 59 9.75 7.81 4.01
N ALA A 60 10.94 8.25 3.60
CA ALA A 60 11.21 8.62 2.22
C ALA A 60 10.98 7.46 1.25
N ALA A 61 11.40 6.25 1.61
CA ALA A 61 11.17 5.05 0.81
C ALA A 61 9.69 4.66 0.76
N ALA A 62 8.97 4.75 1.89
CA ALA A 62 7.52 4.50 1.93
C ALA A 62 6.74 5.51 1.08
N ARG A 63 7.12 6.79 1.14
CA ARG A 63 6.53 7.85 0.29
C ARG A 63 6.84 7.64 -1.19
N ALA A 64 8.08 7.29 -1.53
CA ALA A 64 8.45 6.99 -2.92
C ALA A 64 7.65 5.80 -3.47
N PHE A 65 7.34 4.80 -2.63
CA PHE A 65 6.47 3.69 -3.00
C PHE A 65 5.02 4.16 -3.24
N VAL A 66 4.46 4.98 -2.34
CA VAL A 66 3.12 5.58 -2.53
C VAL A 66 3.04 6.42 -3.82
N GLU A 67 4.05 7.22 -4.13
CA GLU A 67 4.14 7.95 -5.40
C GLU A 67 4.19 7.01 -6.60
N ARG A 68 4.86 5.87 -6.47
CA ARG A 68 4.84 4.81 -7.50
C ARG A 68 3.44 4.25 -7.68
N VAL A 69 2.73 3.92 -6.61
CA VAL A 69 1.34 3.45 -6.66
C VAL A 69 0.41 4.50 -7.30
N ARG A 70 0.67 5.79 -7.09
CA ARG A 70 -0.05 6.88 -7.75
C ARG A 70 0.19 6.95 -9.26
N THR A 71 1.39 6.58 -9.72
CA THR A 71 1.82 6.73 -11.12
C THR A 71 1.69 5.46 -11.94
N THR A 72 1.95 4.29 -11.36
CA THR A 72 1.73 2.96 -11.95
C THR A 72 0.24 2.66 -11.99
N SER A 73 -0.34 2.26 -13.13
CA SER A 73 -1.77 1.95 -13.29
C SER A 73 -2.27 0.91 -12.28
N HIS A 74 -3.56 0.97 -11.90
CA HIS A 74 -4.14 0.04 -10.92
C HIS A 74 -4.00 -1.43 -11.36
N ASP A 75 -4.11 -1.68 -12.67
CA ASP A 75 -3.94 -3.01 -13.26
C ASP A 75 -2.49 -3.50 -13.16
N ASP A 76 -1.49 -2.64 -13.38
CA ASP A 76 -0.07 -2.95 -13.21
C ASP A 76 0.32 -3.12 -11.73
N VAL A 77 -0.25 -2.33 -10.82
CA VAL A 77 -0.04 -2.51 -9.37
C VAL A 77 -0.65 -3.84 -8.91
N LEU A 78 -1.87 -4.17 -9.37
CA LEU A 78 -2.48 -5.46 -9.10
C LEU A 78 -1.73 -6.60 -9.78
N ALA A 79 -1.14 -6.39 -10.96
CA ALA A 79 -0.32 -7.38 -11.65
C ALA A 79 1.03 -7.59 -10.96
N GLU A 80 1.71 -6.54 -10.50
CA GLU A 80 2.87 -6.65 -9.59
C GLU A 80 2.50 -7.36 -8.28
N LEU A 81 1.26 -7.19 -7.79
CA LEU A 81 0.73 -7.90 -6.63
C LEU A 81 0.27 -9.34 -6.93
N ALA A 82 -0.09 -9.64 -8.19
CA ALA A 82 -0.64 -10.92 -8.64
C ALA A 82 0.40 -11.81 -9.34
N VAL A 83 1.64 -11.34 -9.51
CA VAL A 83 2.74 -12.13 -10.09
C VAL A 83 3.29 -13.13 -9.06
N ASP A 84 2.44 -14.08 -8.65
CA ASP A 84 2.86 -15.42 -8.23
C ASP A 84 1.66 -16.39 -8.36
N THR A 85 1.43 -16.83 -9.58
CA THR A 85 0.81 -18.11 -9.87
C THR A 85 1.48 -18.61 -11.13
N GLU A 86 2.68 -19.20 -10.99
CA GLU A 86 3.16 -20.36 -11.75
C GLU A 86 4.21 -21.13 -10.93
#